data_AF-A0A8C5PJ40-F1
#
_entry.id   AF-A0A8C5PJ40-F1
#
_cell.length_a   1.000
_cell.length_b   1.000
_cell.length_c   1.000
_cell.angle_alpha   90.00
_cell.angle_beta   90.00
_cell.angle_gamma   90.00
#
_symmetry.space_group_name_H-M   'P 1'
#
loop_
_entity.id
_entity.type
_entity.pdbx_description
1 polymer ?
#
loop_
_entity_poly.entity_id
_entity_poly.type
_entity_poly.pdbx_seq_one_letter_code
_entity_poly.pdbx_strand_id
1 'polypeptide(L)'
;MADDLPSEFDVVILGTGLPESIIASACSRVGQRVLHVDQRNYYGGNWASFTFSGLQTWIEDNKREDVTEEVAACTEHIGDNEKCIVLTNRNKTIQNVEVFSYSGSEDADVEESGSLHMATATVTTDPATPDPVPEAPSQEPSLTDGSKADSPLEQEEGNEPESNEGDEHDVATEDDGAPSDTGCTVSTEMTTEPSPPLSAQQDSPQPVTYSLIVKEGRRFNIDLVSKFLYSRGMLIGLLIKSNVSRYTEFKNITRILTHHDGNIEQVPCSRADVFASKQLSMVEKRMLMKFLTFCAEYEQHSEEYQDYKESTFSEFLNFKKLTPSLHHFVLYSIAMASTTTNTMDGLKATQHFLRCLGCYGNSPFLFPLYGLGELPQCFCRCKAVIDSKGKRISCSSVIVEDSYLSADVAANVCYKQISRAILITDRSVLKSESDQQISVLTVPPETEGQNAIFVTELCSSTMTCMKNTYLVHLTCPSIKTTAKEDLESVVQELFTLSTESTTDPDTEVPEKPRVFWALYFNMRDSSGVERESYVGLPDNMHVCSGPDPNFGNDHAVRQAENIFSKLFPTEEFCPPAPNPEDIIYDTECATQDAGESGTATEPKEETSPESEEVSEASAEEQEAK
;
A
#
# COMPACT_ATOMS: atom_id res chain seq x y z
N MET A 1 -23.59 -20.85 9.69
CA MET A 1 -24.48 -21.61 8.78
C MET A 1 -23.93 -21.42 7.36
N ALA A 2 -24.39 -22.16 6.37
CA ALA A 2 -24.10 -21.81 4.97
C ALA A 2 -25.22 -20.88 4.50
N ASP A 3 -24.97 -19.56 4.59
CA ASP A 3 -25.96 -18.55 4.29
C ASP A 3 -26.22 -18.54 2.77
N ASP A 4 -27.48 -18.65 2.35
CA ASP A 4 -27.81 -18.76 0.92
C ASP A 4 -27.68 -17.41 0.21
N LEU A 5 -26.85 -17.36 -0.83
CA LEU A 5 -26.54 -16.13 -1.59
C LEU A 5 -27.81 -15.53 -2.20
N PRO A 6 -28.15 -14.24 -1.98
CA PRO A 6 -29.31 -13.62 -2.61
C PRO A 6 -29.30 -13.73 -4.15
N SER A 7 -30.48 -13.91 -4.75
CA SER A 7 -30.64 -13.99 -6.21
C SER A 7 -30.72 -12.62 -6.90
N GLU A 8 -30.71 -11.52 -6.13
CA GLU A 8 -30.87 -10.16 -6.62
C GLU A 8 -29.93 -9.19 -5.90
N PHE A 9 -29.18 -8.43 -6.68
CA PHE A 9 -28.32 -7.33 -6.25
C PHE A 9 -28.57 -6.11 -7.16
N ASP A 10 -28.10 -4.94 -6.79
CA ASP A 10 -28.20 -3.75 -7.64
C ASP A 10 -26.97 -3.65 -8.55
N VAL A 11 -25.78 -3.90 -8.00
CA VAL A 11 -24.49 -3.96 -8.71
C VAL A 11 -23.78 -5.28 -8.43
N VAL A 12 -23.28 -5.94 -9.48
CA VAL A 12 -22.36 -7.09 -9.38
C VAL A 12 -20.98 -6.68 -9.85
N ILE A 13 -19.93 -7.01 -9.09
CA ILE A 13 -18.55 -6.61 -9.34
C ILE A 13 -17.66 -7.87 -9.36
N LEU A 14 -16.92 -8.04 -10.45
CA LEU A 14 -16.08 -9.21 -10.73
C LEU A 14 -14.61 -8.80 -10.75
N GLY A 15 -13.82 -9.35 -9.83
CA GLY A 15 -12.43 -8.96 -9.58
C GLY A 15 -12.30 -7.98 -8.42
N THR A 16 -11.29 -8.17 -7.58
CA THR A 16 -11.05 -7.43 -6.32
C THR A 16 -9.80 -6.54 -6.37
N GLY A 17 -9.44 -6.02 -7.54
CA GLY A 17 -8.37 -5.04 -7.68
C GLY A 17 -8.70 -3.67 -7.09
N LEU A 18 -7.77 -2.73 -7.20
CA LEU A 18 -7.94 -1.40 -6.59
C LEU A 18 -9.12 -0.60 -7.19
N PRO A 19 -9.31 -0.50 -8.54
CA PRO A 19 -10.48 0.20 -9.10
C PRO A 19 -11.80 -0.45 -8.67
N GLU A 20 -11.90 -1.77 -8.73
CA GLU A 20 -13.12 -2.53 -8.44
C GLU A 20 -13.50 -2.39 -6.97
N SER A 21 -12.52 -2.47 -6.07
CA SER A 21 -12.73 -2.29 -4.62
C SER A 21 -13.20 -0.88 -4.28
N ILE A 22 -12.64 0.15 -4.92
CA ILE A 22 -13.08 1.53 -4.72
C ILE A 22 -14.54 1.70 -5.18
N ILE A 23 -14.93 1.15 -6.34
CA ILE A 23 -16.32 1.25 -6.81
C ILE A 23 -17.27 0.43 -5.91
N ALA A 24 -16.87 -0.76 -5.46
CA ALA A 24 -17.63 -1.56 -4.52
C ALA A 24 -17.93 -0.79 -3.22
N SER A 25 -16.91 -0.12 -2.68
CA SER A 25 -17.03 0.76 -1.53
C SER A 25 -17.95 1.95 -1.82
N ALA A 26 -17.81 2.63 -2.96
CA ALA A 26 -18.64 3.76 -3.35
C ALA A 26 -20.13 3.39 -3.49
N CYS A 27 -20.44 2.32 -4.23
CA CYS A 27 -21.79 1.83 -4.44
C CYS A 27 -22.45 1.39 -3.12
N SER A 28 -21.73 0.63 -2.30
CA SER A 28 -22.19 0.21 -0.97
C SER A 28 -22.42 1.41 -0.05
N ARG A 29 -21.53 2.42 -0.09
CA ARG A 29 -21.62 3.65 0.71
C ARG A 29 -22.87 4.48 0.39
N VAL A 30 -23.39 4.43 -0.84
CA VAL A 30 -24.66 5.06 -1.26
C VAL A 30 -25.84 4.08 -1.27
N GLY A 31 -25.76 3.00 -0.49
CA GLY A 31 -26.88 2.12 -0.15
C GLY A 31 -27.23 1.06 -1.19
N GLN A 32 -26.42 0.86 -2.23
CA GLN A 32 -26.66 -0.19 -3.23
C GLN A 32 -26.36 -1.58 -2.67
N ARG A 33 -27.16 -2.59 -3.02
CA ARG A 33 -26.82 -4.00 -2.75
C ARG A 33 -25.71 -4.40 -3.72
N VAL A 34 -24.47 -4.42 -3.24
CA VAL A 34 -23.29 -4.85 -4.02
C VAL A 34 -23.00 -6.32 -3.75
N LEU A 35 -22.87 -7.11 -4.82
CA LEU A 35 -22.17 -8.40 -4.78
C LEU A 35 -20.77 -8.22 -5.35
N HIS A 36 -19.74 -8.48 -4.54
CA HIS A 36 -18.34 -8.40 -4.96
C HIS A 36 -17.71 -9.79 -4.84
N VAL A 37 -17.17 -10.30 -5.94
CA VAL A 37 -16.59 -11.65 -6.03
C VAL A 37 -15.26 -11.64 -6.78
N ASP A 38 -14.37 -12.58 -6.42
CA ASP A 38 -13.17 -12.91 -7.18
C ASP A 38 -13.17 -14.41 -7.50
N GLN A 39 -12.48 -14.81 -8.57
CA GLN A 39 -12.19 -16.21 -8.89
C GLN A 39 -10.98 -16.74 -8.10
N ARG A 40 -10.14 -15.84 -7.57
CA ARG A 40 -8.96 -16.15 -6.76
C ARG A 40 -9.35 -16.33 -5.29
N ASN A 41 -8.55 -17.10 -4.55
CA ASN A 41 -8.70 -17.31 -3.11
C ASN A 41 -8.03 -16.21 -2.25
N TYR A 42 -7.75 -15.04 -2.83
CA TYR A 42 -7.14 -13.87 -2.20
C TYR A 42 -7.61 -12.58 -2.89
N TYR A 43 -7.60 -11.47 -2.15
CA TYR A 43 -8.00 -10.14 -2.65
C TYR A 43 -6.90 -9.48 -3.52
N GLY A 44 -7.30 -8.51 -4.34
CA GLY A 44 -6.39 -7.63 -5.08
C GLY A 44 -6.19 -8.00 -6.55
N GLY A 45 -6.46 -9.24 -6.95
CA GLY A 45 -6.16 -9.68 -8.32
C GLY A 45 -4.68 -9.45 -8.67
N ASN A 46 -4.41 -8.62 -9.67
CA ASN A 46 -3.03 -8.22 -10.02
C ASN A 46 -2.43 -7.11 -9.13
N TRP A 47 -3.21 -6.53 -8.23
CA TRP A 47 -2.75 -5.60 -7.18
C TRP A 47 -2.35 -6.32 -5.87
N ALA A 48 -2.40 -7.66 -5.84
CA ALA A 48 -2.19 -8.45 -4.62
C ALA A 48 -0.72 -8.43 -4.12
N SER A 49 -0.58 -8.69 -2.83
CA SER A 49 0.68 -8.94 -2.12
C SER A 49 0.74 -10.40 -1.67
N PHE A 50 1.93 -11.01 -1.64
CA PHE A 50 2.08 -12.42 -1.26
C PHE A 50 3.17 -12.65 -0.21
N THR A 51 2.93 -13.61 0.70
CA THR A 51 4.03 -14.26 1.44
C THR A 51 4.96 -14.98 0.46
N PHE A 52 6.21 -15.26 0.86
CA PHE A 52 7.17 -15.90 -0.06
C PHE A 52 6.64 -17.23 -0.63
N SER A 53 6.01 -18.06 0.21
CA SER A 53 5.37 -19.30 -0.22
C SER A 53 4.13 -19.09 -1.10
N GLY A 54 3.32 -18.06 -0.82
CA GLY A 54 2.20 -17.69 -1.70
C GLY A 54 2.67 -17.22 -3.08
N LEU A 55 3.80 -16.51 -3.13
CA LEU A 55 4.42 -16.08 -4.39
C LEU A 55 5.00 -17.26 -5.16
N GLN A 56 5.57 -18.27 -4.48
CA GLN A 56 6.01 -19.52 -5.11
C GLN A 56 4.84 -20.24 -5.79
N THR A 57 3.70 -20.41 -5.11
CA THR A 57 2.49 -20.99 -5.72
C THR A 57 2.00 -20.15 -6.92
N TRP A 58 1.96 -18.82 -6.78
CA TRP A 58 1.60 -17.92 -7.89
C TRP A 58 2.57 -18.03 -9.08
N ILE A 59 3.87 -18.20 -8.84
CA ILE A 59 4.89 -18.43 -9.88
C ILE A 59 4.62 -19.76 -10.60
N GLU A 60 4.27 -20.82 -9.88
CA GLU A 60 3.92 -22.12 -10.48
C GLU A 60 2.66 -22.01 -11.35
N ASP A 61 1.59 -21.40 -10.83
CA ASP A 61 0.32 -21.28 -11.55
C ASP A 61 0.43 -20.46 -12.84
N ASN A 62 1.32 -19.46 -12.88
CA ASN A 62 1.62 -18.69 -14.10
C ASN A 62 2.68 -19.35 -15.01
N LYS A 63 3.25 -20.49 -14.62
CA LYS A 63 4.17 -21.32 -15.44
C LYS A 63 3.53 -22.60 -15.99
N ARG A 64 2.44 -23.08 -15.38
CA ARG A 64 1.68 -24.25 -15.84
C ARG A 64 1.01 -23.93 -17.18
N GLU A 65 1.07 -24.85 -18.15
CA GLU A 65 0.30 -24.73 -19.38
C GLU A 65 -1.21 -24.93 -19.09
N ASP A 66 -2.08 -24.20 -19.79
CA ASP A 66 -3.54 -24.35 -19.67
C ASP A 66 -3.96 -25.82 -19.85
N VAL A 67 -4.46 -26.46 -18.79
CA VAL A 67 -5.30 -27.66 -18.97
C VAL A 67 -6.63 -27.19 -19.56
N THR A 68 -7.02 -27.77 -20.69
CA THR A 68 -8.26 -27.40 -21.40
C THR A 68 -9.49 -28.00 -20.70
N GLU A 69 -9.80 -27.53 -19.49
CA GLU A 69 -11.12 -27.76 -18.91
C GLU A 69 -12.15 -26.92 -19.67
N GLU A 70 -13.00 -27.61 -20.44
CA GLU A 70 -14.23 -27.04 -20.96
C GLU A 70 -15.18 -26.86 -19.76
N VAL A 71 -15.22 -25.63 -19.21
CA VAL A 71 -16.26 -25.25 -18.25
C VAL A 71 -17.60 -25.47 -18.94
N ALA A 72 -18.36 -26.47 -18.48
CA ALA A 72 -19.67 -26.79 -19.00
C ALA A 72 -20.60 -25.59 -18.78
N ALA A 73 -20.74 -24.77 -19.82
CA ALA A 73 -21.53 -23.56 -19.77
C ALA A 73 -22.96 -23.91 -19.33
N CYS A 74 -23.52 -23.13 -18.40
CA CYS A 74 -24.87 -23.33 -17.85
C CYS A 74 -25.97 -22.94 -18.85
N THR A 75 -25.91 -23.49 -20.06
CA THR A 75 -26.84 -23.29 -21.18
C THR A 75 -28.26 -23.70 -20.83
N GLU A 76 -28.42 -24.63 -19.89
CA GLU A 76 -29.69 -25.03 -19.28
C GLU A 76 -30.45 -23.88 -18.59
N HIS A 77 -29.78 -22.76 -18.28
CA HIS A 77 -30.34 -21.60 -17.57
C HIS A 77 -30.55 -20.36 -18.47
N ILE A 78 -30.30 -20.49 -19.78
CA ILE A 78 -30.46 -19.42 -20.79
C ILE A 78 -31.86 -19.54 -21.40
N GLY A 79 -32.66 -18.47 -21.36
CA GLY A 79 -33.96 -18.41 -22.03
C GLY A 79 -33.87 -18.12 -23.54
N ASP A 80 -34.90 -18.48 -24.30
CA ASP A 80 -34.92 -18.42 -25.78
C ASP A 80 -34.57 -17.04 -26.41
N ASN A 81 -34.71 -15.95 -25.65
CA ASN A 81 -34.42 -14.58 -26.09
C ASN A 81 -33.10 -14.02 -25.55
N GLU A 82 -32.34 -14.81 -24.79
CA GLU A 82 -31.15 -14.37 -24.06
C GLU A 82 -29.86 -14.73 -24.80
N LYS A 83 -28.80 -13.94 -24.58
CA LYS A 83 -27.47 -14.21 -25.12
C LYS A 83 -26.48 -14.28 -23.96
N CYS A 84 -25.75 -15.37 -23.87
CA CYS A 84 -24.66 -15.51 -22.92
C CYS A 84 -23.39 -14.83 -23.46
N ILE A 85 -22.72 -14.05 -22.62
CA ILE A 85 -21.36 -13.58 -22.84
C ILE A 85 -20.49 -14.42 -21.90
N VAL A 86 -19.64 -15.26 -22.47
CA VAL A 86 -18.79 -16.18 -21.70
C VAL A 86 -17.60 -15.40 -21.15
N LEU A 87 -17.47 -15.38 -19.82
CA LEU A 87 -16.29 -14.89 -19.11
C LEU A 87 -15.21 -15.99 -19.06
N THR A 88 -13.95 -15.60 -18.93
CA THR A 88 -12.82 -16.55 -18.84
C THR A 88 -12.44 -16.83 -17.40
N ASN A 89 -12.11 -18.09 -17.12
CA ASN A 89 -11.39 -18.49 -15.90
C ASN A 89 -9.85 -18.45 -16.08
N ARG A 90 -9.36 -18.10 -17.28
CA ARG A 90 -7.93 -18.14 -17.63
C ARG A 90 -7.29 -16.76 -17.54
N ASN A 91 -6.58 -16.51 -16.45
CA ASN A 91 -5.99 -15.20 -16.16
C ASN A 91 -4.68 -14.95 -16.94
N LYS A 92 -4.78 -14.76 -18.26
CA LYS A 92 -3.62 -14.49 -19.15
C LYS A 92 -3.17 -13.03 -19.10
N THR A 93 -2.93 -12.50 -17.91
CA THR A 93 -2.38 -11.16 -17.68
C THR A 93 -0.89 -11.18 -17.36
N ILE A 94 -0.34 -12.32 -16.94
CA ILE A 94 1.08 -12.48 -16.59
C ILE A 94 1.77 -13.28 -17.70
N GLN A 95 2.99 -12.88 -18.07
CA GLN A 95 3.81 -13.52 -19.10
C GLN A 95 5.28 -13.50 -18.71
N ASN A 96 6.10 -14.35 -19.36
CA ASN A 96 7.56 -14.35 -19.27
C ASN A 96 8.13 -14.46 -17.83
N VAL A 97 7.59 -15.40 -17.04
CA VAL A 97 7.96 -15.58 -15.61
C VAL A 97 9.31 -16.28 -15.46
N GLU A 98 10.39 -15.50 -15.35
CA GLU A 98 11.75 -16.00 -15.06
C GLU A 98 12.10 -15.83 -13.57
N VAL A 99 12.76 -16.83 -12.98
CA VAL A 99 13.10 -16.85 -11.54
C VAL A 99 14.51 -17.38 -11.34
N PHE A 100 15.28 -16.74 -10.47
CA PHE A 100 16.68 -17.04 -10.17
C PHE A 100 16.92 -17.05 -8.67
N SER A 101 17.67 -18.04 -8.18
CA SER A 101 18.23 -18.04 -6.82
C SER A 101 19.76 -17.95 -6.93
N TYR A 102 20.35 -17.16 -6.04
CA TYR A 102 21.78 -16.89 -5.97
C TYR A 102 22.35 -17.19 -4.56
N SER A 103 21.64 -17.99 -3.75
CA SER A 103 22.15 -18.49 -2.48
C SER A 103 23.32 -19.47 -2.69
N GLY A 104 24.02 -19.80 -1.59
CA GLY A 104 25.16 -20.71 -1.65
C GLY A 104 24.75 -22.15 -2.01
N SER A 105 25.66 -22.89 -2.64
CA SER A 105 25.43 -24.23 -3.19
C SER A 105 25.13 -25.34 -2.16
N GLU A 106 25.03 -25.02 -0.87
CA GLU A 106 24.63 -25.94 0.19
C GLU A 106 23.09 -26.10 0.29
N ASP A 107 22.30 -25.14 -0.24
CA ASP A 107 20.82 -25.22 -0.26
C ASP A 107 20.28 -26.24 -1.31
N ALA A 108 21.14 -26.91 -2.10
CA ALA A 108 20.73 -27.71 -3.27
C ALA A 108 19.98 -29.02 -2.93
N ASP A 109 20.17 -29.57 -1.73
CA ASP A 109 19.50 -30.81 -1.26
C ASP A 109 18.21 -30.52 -0.46
N VAL A 110 17.75 -29.26 -0.41
CA VAL A 110 16.44 -28.92 0.17
C VAL A 110 15.34 -29.28 -0.84
N GLU A 111 14.85 -30.52 -0.79
CA GLU A 111 13.73 -30.98 -1.63
C GLU A 111 12.53 -30.03 -1.59
N GLU A 112 11.79 -30.00 -2.71
CA GLU A 112 10.62 -29.15 -3.01
C GLU A 112 9.36 -29.55 -2.21
N SER A 113 9.52 -29.74 -0.90
CA SER A 113 8.53 -30.27 0.05
C SER A 113 7.45 -29.24 0.45
N GLY A 114 7.00 -28.45 -0.53
CA GLY A 114 5.82 -27.58 -0.48
C GLY A 114 4.65 -28.10 -1.32
N SER A 115 4.89 -29.06 -2.22
CA SER A 115 3.86 -29.60 -3.12
C SER A 115 2.85 -30.48 -2.37
N LEU A 116 1.76 -29.86 -1.91
CA LEU A 116 0.55 -30.55 -1.49
C LEU A 116 -0.09 -31.24 -2.69
N HIS A 117 0.25 -32.51 -2.92
CA HIS A 117 -0.42 -33.36 -3.90
C HIS A 117 -1.94 -33.26 -3.74
N MET A 118 -2.65 -32.85 -4.80
CA MET A 118 -4.10 -32.95 -4.87
C MET A 118 -4.53 -34.42 -4.89
N ALA A 119 -4.76 -34.98 -3.71
CA ALA A 119 -5.48 -36.24 -3.57
C ALA A 119 -6.95 -36.04 -3.98
N THR A 120 -7.34 -36.68 -5.08
CA THR A 120 -8.72 -36.61 -5.61
C THR A 120 -9.68 -37.35 -4.68
N ALA A 121 -10.21 -36.62 -3.68
CA ALA A 121 -11.04 -37.19 -2.62
C ALA A 121 -12.48 -37.42 -3.09
N THR A 122 -12.73 -38.59 -3.71
CA THR A 122 -14.08 -39.04 -4.07
C THR A 122 -14.94 -39.18 -2.81
N VAL A 123 -15.94 -38.31 -2.64
CA VAL A 123 -16.76 -38.28 -1.42
C VAL A 123 -17.71 -39.49 -1.35
N THR A 124 -17.46 -40.38 -0.40
CA THR A 124 -18.46 -41.29 0.16
C THR A 124 -18.89 -40.80 1.54
N THR A 125 -20.20 -40.83 1.81
CA THR A 125 -20.81 -40.27 3.02
C THR A 125 -20.74 -41.22 4.21
N ASP A 126 -20.29 -40.73 5.36
CA ASP A 126 -21.07 -40.79 6.61
C ASP A 126 -20.50 -39.83 7.69
N PRO A 127 -21.26 -39.46 8.74
CA PRO A 127 -20.97 -38.29 9.56
C PRO A 127 -20.11 -38.56 10.80
N ALA A 128 -19.27 -37.58 11.16
CA ALA A 128 -18.61 -37.45 12.45
C ALA A 128 -18.86 -36.05 13.04
N THR A 129 -18.77 -35.92 14.37
CA THR A 129 -19.09 -34.70 15.13
C THR A 129 -18.06 -33.57 14.94
N PRO A 130 -18.49 -32.30 14.99
CA PRO A 130 -17.57 -31.16 14.93
C PRO A 130 -16.89 -30.89 16.29
N ASP A 131 -15.58 -30.67 16.25
CA ASP A 131 -14.82 -30.08 17.36
C ASP A 131 -14.99 -28.54 17.38
N PRO A 132 -14.80 -27.87 18.54
CA PRO A 132 -15.19 -26.47 18.72
C PRO A 132 -14.23 -25.45 18.09
N VAL A 133 -14.80 -24.32 17.65
CA VAL A 133 -14.08 -23.13 17.19
C VAL A 133 -13.53 -22.34 18.39
N PRO A 134 -12.29 -21.80 18.35
CA PRO A 134 -11.81 -20.90 19.40
C PRO A 134 -12.55 -19.56 19.38
N GLU A 135 -13.13 -19.16 20.51
CA GLU A 135 -13.73 -17.84 20.68
C GLU A 135 -12.65 -16.75 20.84
N ALA A 136 -12.87 -15.58 20.23
CA ALA A 136 -12.03 -14.41 20.46
C ALA A 136 -12.45 -13.72 21.78
N PRO A 137 -11.49 -13.29 22.64
CA PRO A 137 -11.82 -12.73 23.94
C PRO A 137 -12.46 -11.35 23.81
N SER A 138 -13.75 -11.26 24.14
CA SER A 138 -14.47 -10.00 24.29
C SER A 138 -14.30 -9.48 25.72
N GLN A 139 -13.62 -8.34 25.90
CA GLN A 139 -13.60 -7.61 27.16
C GLN A 139 -13.75 -6.10 26.93
N GLU A 140 -14.92 -5.58 27.27
CA GLU A 140 -15.16 -4.15 27.45
C GLU A 140 -14.61 -3.71 28.82
N PRO A 141 -13.85 -2.60 28.91
CA PRO A 141 -13.48 -2.04 30.21
C PRO A 141 -14.64 -1.22 30.79
N SER A 142 -15.22 -1.69 31.89
CA SER A 142 -16.25 -0.93 32.63
C SER A 142 -15.62 0.14 33.51
N LEU A 143 -16.12 1.38 33.40
CA LEU A 143 -15.69 2.51 34.22
C LEU A 143 -16.34 2.46 35.62
N THR A 144 -15.56 2.80 36.65
CA THR A 144 -16.08 3.12 37.99
C THR A 144 -15.38 4.38 38.55
N ASP A 145 -16.09 5.10 39.42
CA ASP A 145 -15.79 6.48 39.85
C ASP A 145 -14.70 6.57 40.96
N GLY A 146 -14.05 7.73 41.15
CA GLY A 146 -12.87 7.85 42.04
C GLY A 146 -12.40 9.25 42.52
N SER A 147 -12.55 10.32 41.74
CA SER A 147 -12.32 11.75 42.12
C SER A 147 -10.91 12.27 42.50
N LYS A 148 -10.66 13.57 42.17
CA LYS A 148 -9.70 14.54 42.76
C LYS A 148 -8.18 14.37 42.50
N ALA A 149 -7.37 15.43 42.34
CA ALA A 149 -7.67 16.88 42.23
C ALA A 149 -6.53 17.69 41.55
N ASP A 150 -6.93 18.85 41.01
CA ASP A 150 -6.17 20.10 40.76
C ASP A 150 -4.94 20.16 39.82
N SER A 151 -4.75 21.41 39.35
CA SER A 151 -3.86 21.92 38.31
C SER A 151 -2.76 22.83 38.94
N PRO A 152 -1.86 23.56 38.22
CA PRO A 152 -1.80 23.82 36.77
C PRO A 152 -0.39 23.74 36.12
N LEU A 153 -0.37 24.14 34.83
CA LEU A 153 0.78 24.42 33.98
C LEU A 153 1.68 25.56 34.52
N GLU A 154 2.98 25.52 34.19
CA GLU A 154 3.80 26.72 33.95
C GLU A 154 4.69 26.52 32.70
N GLN A 155 5.29 27.61 32.20
CA GLN A 155 6.07 27.68 30.97
C GLN A 155 7.49 28.16 31.29
N GLU A 156 8.52 27.54 30.71
CA GLU A 156 9.80 28.18 30.34
C GLU A 156 10.17 27.55 28.96
N GLU A 157 10.49 28.27 27.89
CA GLU A 157 11.58 29.26 27.71
C GLU A 157 12.98 28.71 28.07
N GLY A 158 13.95 28.96 27.20
CA GLY A 158 15.22 28.23 27.19
C GLY A 158 16.43 29.06 27.61
N ASN A 159 17.52 28.37 27.94
CA ASN A 159 18.87 28.91 27.93
C ASN A 159 19.90 27.80 27.71
N GLU A 160 20.96 28.13 26.97
CA GLU A 160 22.24 27.40 27.03
C GLU A 160 22.96 27.78 28.36
N PRO A 161 23.95 27.00 28.80
CA PRO A 161 25.31 27.49 28.54
C PRO A 161 26.35 26.39 28.22
N GLU A 162 27.57 26.85 27.95
CA GLU A 162 28.68 26.11 27.36
C GLU A 162 29.46 25.21 28.34
N SER A 163 30.14 24.19 27.77
CA SER A 163 31.48 23.67 28.13
C SER A 163 31.82 23.24 29.58
N ASN A 164 32.38 22.03 29.73
CA ASN A 164 33.82 21.91 29.99
C ASN A 164 34.38 20.50 29.66
N GLU A 165 35.72 20.40 29.56
CA GLU A 165 36.49 19.15 29.38
C GLU A 165 36.93 18.55 30.74
N GLY A 166 37.34 17.26 30.80
CA GLY A 166 37.90 16.65 32.02
C GLY A 166 38.19 15.14 31.94
N ASP A 167 39.47 14.77 32.09
CA ASP A 167 40.06 13.45 31.79
C ASP A 167 40.03 12.36 32.90
N GLU A 168 40.17 11.11 32.42
CA GLU A 168 41.00 9.98 32.93
C GLU A 168 40.75 9.17 34.25
N HIS A 169 40.88 7.84 34.06
CA HIS A 169 41.56 6.80 34.88
C HIS A 169 41.09 6.30 36.28
N ASP A 170 40.46 5.11 36.24
CA ASP A 170 41.04 3.78 36.63
C ASP A 170 41.08 3.24 38.09
N VAL A 171 41.40 1.93 38.14
CA VAL A 171 41.77 1.03 39.26
C VAL A 171 40.63 0.39 40.08
N ALA A 172 40.77 -0.93 40.30
CA ALA A 172 39.90 -1.79 41.12
C ALA A 172 40.69 -2.52 42.23
N THR A 173 39.97 -3.09 43.21
CA THR A 173 40.49 -4.13 44.14
C THR A 173 39.37 -5.07 44.63
N GLU A 174 39.72 -6.32 44.87
CA GLU A 174 38.89 -7.39 45.44
C GLU A 174 38.96 -7.42 46.99
N ASP A 175 38.05 -8.14 47.68
CA ASP A 175 38.36 -9.47 48.29
C ASP A 175 37.46 -9.91 49.49
N ASP A 176 37.27 -11.23 49.58
CA ASP A 176 36.92 -12.20 50.66
C ASP A 176 35.88 -11.97 51.81
N GLY A 177 35.33 -13.10 52.32
CA GLY A 177 34.86 -13.23 53.73
C GLY A 177 33.48 -13.86 54.03
N ALA A 178 33.43 -15.17 54.35
CA ALA A 178 32.25 -15.91 54.92
C ALA A 178 32.53 -16.31 56.42
N PRO A 179 31.87 -17.29 57.13
CA PRO A 179 30.73 -18.20 56.83
C PRO A 179 29.75 -18.53 58.02
N SER A 180 28.87 -19.55 57.82
CA SER A 180 28.16 -20.41 58.83
C SER A 180 26.95 -19.80 59.59
N ASP A 181 25.93 -20.52 60.12
CA ASP A 181 25.49 -21.95 60.19
C ASP A 181 23.95 -21.97 60.57
N THR A 182 23.12 -23.03 60.73
CA THR A 182 23.15 -24.52 60.67
C THR A 182 21.73 -25.06 60.33
N GLY A 183 21.54 -26.30 59.84
CA GLY A 183 20.28 -27.08 60.03
C GLY A 183 19.81 -27.99 58.87
N CYS A 184 19.25 -29.18 59.17
CA CYS A 184 18.87 -30.20 58.16
C CYS A 184 17.74 -31.14 58.63
N THR A 185 16.83 -31.55 57.72
CA THR A 185 16.23 -32.92 57.65
C THR A 185 15.50 -33.19 56.30
N VAL A 186 16.01 -34.17 55.53
CA VAL A 186 15.35 -35.28 54.76
C VAL A 186 13.81 -35.17 54.50
N SER A 187 13.25 -35.46 53.31
CA SER A 187 13.53 -36.63 52.44
C SER A 187 12.98 -36.57 51.00
N THR A 188 13.48 -37.51 50.17
CA THR A 188 12.91 -38.07 48.92
C THR A 188 13.34 -37.39 47.61
N GLU A 189 14.07 -38.13 46.79
CA GLU A 189 14.57 -37.72 45.47
C GLU A 189 13.65 -38.16 44.33
N MET A 190 13.49 -37.30 43.32
CA MET A 190 13.26 -37.72 41.93
C MET A 190 14.18 -36.88 41.05
N THR A 191 14.96 -37.56 40.19
CA THR A 191 16.06 -36.94 39.45
C THR A 191 15.58 -36.12 38.26
N THR A 192 15.71 -34.80 38.35
CA THR A 192 15.76 -33.90 37.19
C THR A 192 17.21 -33.55 36.88
N GLU A 193 17.68 -33.87 35.67
CA GLU A 193 18.99 -33.38 35.21
C GLU A 193 18.89 -31.90 34.81
N PRO A 194 19.86 -31.05 35.21
CA PRO A 194 19.78 -29.62 34.99
C PRO A 194 20.17 -29.23 33.55
N SER A 195 19.42 -28.29 32.97
CA SER A 195 19.81 -27.63 31.72
C SER A 195 21.13 -26.85 31.91
N PRO A 196 22.03 -26.81 30.91
CA PRO A 196 23.21 -25.96 30.96
C PRO A 196 22.82 -24.47 31.02
N PRO A 197 23.64 -23.60 31.64
CA PRO A 197 23.33 -22.19 31.76
C PRO A 197 23.29 -21.52 30.39
N LEU A 198 22.27 -20.68 30.17
CA LEU A 198 22.17 -19.81 29.00
C LEU A 198 23.32 -18.79 29.04
N SER A 199 24.37 -19.04 28.25
CA SER A 199 25.30 -17.98 27.86
C SER A 199 24.55 -16.95 27.02
N ALA A 200 24.84 -15.67 27.24
CA ALA A 200 24.38 -14.61 26.35
C ALA A 200 25.10 -14.78 25.00
N GLN A 201 24.43 -15.45 24.05
CA GLN A 201 24.93 -15.53 22.68
C GLN A 201 24.96 -14.11 22.10
N GLN A 202 26.14 -13.64 21.75
CA GLN A 202 26.26 -12.49 20.85
C GLN A 202 25.67 -12.94 19.50
N ASP A 203 24.56 -12.34 19.12
CA ASP A 203 23.80 -12.69 17.91
C ASP A 203 24.56 -12.19 16.67
N SER A 204 25.65 -12.88 16.32
CA SER A 204 26.33 -12.68 15.04
C SER A 204 25.33 -12.96 13.93
N PRO A 205 25.02 -12.00 13.05
CA PRO A 205 23.93 -12.15 12.09
C PRO A 205 24.17 -13.38 11.21
N GLN A 206 23.26 -14.35 11.28
CA GLN A 206 23.35 -15.55 10.46
C GLN A 206 23.34 -15.17 8.97
N PRO A 207 24.19 -15.78 8.12
CA PRO A 207 24.18 -15.52 6.69
C PRO A 207 22.82 -15.90 6.11
N VAL A 208 22.24 -15.02 5.29
CA VAL A 208 20.92 -15.25 4.69
C VAL A 208 21.04 -16.31 3.59
N THR A 209 20.50 -17.50 3.87
CA THR A 209 20.36 -18.62 2.92
C THR A 209 18.96 -18.64 2.30
N TYR A 210 18.76 -19.41 1.23
CA TYR A 210 17.43 -19.60 0.65
C TYR A 210 16.53 -20.38 1.62
N SER A 211 17.08 -21.38 2.32
CA SER A 211 16.43 -22.09 3.42
C SER A 211 15.92 -21.15 4.53
N LEU A 212 16.65 -20.06 4.85
CA LEU A 212 16.19 -19.05 5.81
C LEU A 212 15.06 -18.17 5.23
N ILE A 213 15.15 -17.75 3.96
CA ILE A 213 14.11 -16.97 3.29
C ILE A 213 12.78 -17.75 3.23
N VAL A 214 12.82 -19.05 2.91
CA VAL A 214 11.64 -19.92 2.92
C VAL A 214 11.06 -20.05 4.33
N LYS A 215 11.89 -20.29 5.35
CA LYS A 215 11.47 -20.38 6.76
C LYS A 215 10.80 -19.10 7.25
N GLU A 216 11.39 -17.94 6.97
CA GLU A 216 10.85 -16.62 7.32
C GLU A 216 9.84 -16.09 6.28
N GLY A 217 9.31 -16.93 5.39
CA GLY A 217 8.44 -16.54 4.28
C GLY A 217 7.16 -15.78 4.66
N ARG A 218 6.72 -15.87 5.93
CA ARG A 218 5.61 -15.11 6.54
C ARG A 218 6.02 -13.72 7.08
N ARG A 219 7.27 -13.30 6.86
CA ARG A 219 7.77 -11.92 7.07
C ARG A 219 7.81 -11.13 5.77
N PHE A 220 7.59 -11.80 4.64
CA PHE A 220 7.46 -11.18 3.33
C PHE A 220 6.00 -10.86 3.03
N ASN A 221 5.78 -9.70 2.40
CA ASN A 221 4.52 -9.33 1.73
C ASN A 221 4.93 -8.64 0.43
N ILE A 222 4.98 -9.41 -0.65
CA ILE A 222 5.63 -9.04 -1.91
C ILE A 222 4.57 -8.56 -2.90
N ASP A 223 4.60 -7.27 -3.22
CA ASP A 223 3.65 -6.65 -4.12
C ASP A 223 3.93 -6.99 -5.59
N LEU A 224 2.90 -7.44 -6.33
CA LEU A 224 2.99 -7.59 -7.79
C LEU A 224 3.17 -6.22 -8.47
N VAL A 225 2.57 -5.16 -7.92
CA VAL A 225 2.66 -3.77 -8.38
C VAL A 225 3.76 -3.04 -7.61
N SER A 226 4.36 -1.99 -8.17
CA SER A 226 5.23 -1.06 -7.41
C SER A 226 4.80 0.37 -7.69
N LYS A 227 4.12 0.96 -6.72
CA LYS A 227 3.51 2.30 -6.75
C LYS A 227 3.62 2.94 -5.37
N PHE A 228 3.32 4.23 -5.29
CA PHE A 228 3.24 4.96 -4.04
C PHE A 228 1.97 5.80 -3.94
N LEU A 229 1.71 6.30 -2.74
CA LEU A 229 0.71 7.34 -2.52
C LEU A 229 1.44 8.68 -2.45
N TYR A 230 1.09 9.63 -3.32
CA TYR A 230 1.44 11.03 -3.10
C TYR A 230 0.75 11.52 -1.82
N SER A 231 1.44 12.31 -1.00
CA SER A 231 0.89 12.88 0.24
C SER A 231 -0.31 13.82 0.00
N ARG A 232 -0.43 14.37 -1.22
CA ARG A 232 -1.66 14.95 -1.77
C ARG A 232 -1.92 14.33 -3.14
N GLY A 233 -2.97 13.55 -3.28
CA GLY A 233 -3.32 12.85 -4.52
C GLY A 233 -4.71 12.24 -4.40
N MET A 234 -5.25 11.68 -5.50
CA MET A 234 -6.65 11.24 -5.49
C MET A 234 -6.89 10.09 -4.50
N LEU A 235 -5.95 9.15 -4.40
CA LEU A 235 -6.09 8.02 -3.48
C LEU A 235 -6.00 8.43 -1.99
N ILE A 236 -5.03 9.24 -1.58
CA ILE A 236 -4.92 9.66 -0.17
C ILE A 236 -6.09 10.56 0.24
N GLY A 237 -6.55 11.43 -0.66
CA GLY A 237 -7.75 12.25 -0.45
C GLY A 237 -9.00 11.37 -0.27
N LEU A 238 -9.16 10.34 -1.10
CA LEU A 238 -10.24 9.37 -1.00
C LEU A 238 -10.17 8.56 0.31
N LEU A 239 -9.00 8.04 0.69
CA LEU A 239 -8.80 7.26 1.92
C LEU A 239 -9.17 8.05 3.18
N ILE A 240 -8.79 9.33 3.23
CA ILE A 240 -9.17 10.26 4.30
C ILE A 240 -10.67 10.56 4.25
N LYS A 241 -11.20 11.00 3.10
CA LYS A 241 -12.61 11.36 2.93
C LYS A 241 -13.56 10.23 3.33
N SER A 242 -13.24 9.00 2.94
CA SER A 242 -14.06 7.81 3.22
C SER A 242 -13.86 7.21 4.61
N ASN A 243 -12.93 7.74 5.42
CA ASN A 243 -12.50 7.15 6.71
C ASN A 243 -11.95 5.70 6.59
N VAL A 244 -11.51 5.30 5.38
CA VAL A 244 -10.87 4.00 5.08
C VAL A 244 -9.40 4.00 5.50
N SER A 245 -8.77 5.18 5.63
CA SER A 245 -7.42 5.36 6.20
C SER A 245 -7.24 4.79 7.61
N ARG A 246 -8.32 4.42 8.31
CA ARG A 246 -8.28 3.75 9.63
C ARG A 246 -7.93 2.25 9.56
N TYR A 247 -7.83 1.68 8.37
CA TYR A 247 -7.54 0.25 8.18
C TYR A 247 -6.11 -0.05 7.73
N THR A 248 -5.28 0.96 7.47
CA THR A 248 -3.90 0.81 6.99
C THR A 248 -3.02 1.94 7.55
N GLU A 249 -1.79 1.61 7.93
CA GLU A 249 -0.79 2.56 8.40
C GLU A 249 0.22 2.86 7.28
N PHE A 250 0.91 4.00 7.35
CA PHE A 250 1.83 4.45 6.30
C PHE A 250 3.23 4.79 6.84
N LYS A 251 4.26 4.57 6.02
CA LYS A 251 5.60 5.15 6.19
C LYS A 251 5.91 6.17 5.12
N ASN A 252 6.61 7.23 5.55
CA ASN A 252 7.25 8.18 4.65
C ASN A 252 8.36 7.49 3.85
N ILE A 253 8.47 7.80 2.57
CA ILE A 253 9.69 7.52 1.80
C ILE A 253 10.75 8.47 2.34
N THR A 254 11.93 7.97 2.69
CA THR A 254 12.98 8.78 3.32
C THR A 254 14.00 9.32 2.32
N ARG A 255 14.18 8.65 1.18
CA ARG A 255 15.15 9.03 0.15
C ARG A 255 14.55 9.01 -1.25
N ILE A 256 14.74 10.11 -1.99
CA ILE A 256 14.61 10.11 -3.45
C ILE A 256 16.03 10.13 -4.01
N LEU A 257 16.31 9.19 -4.90
CA LEU A 257 17.60 8.91 -5.48
C LEU A 257 17.50 8.99 -7.01
N THR A 258 18.61 9.27 -7.68
CA THR A 258 18.68 9.18 -9.13
C THR A 258 20.01 8.60 -9.57
N HIS A 259 20.02 7.91 -10.70
CA HIS A 259 21.24 7.45 -11.35
C HIS A 259 21.72 8.52 -12.34
N HIS A 260 22.92 9.08 -12.11
CA HIS A 260 23.53 10.13 -12.93
C HIS A 260 25.03 9.89 -13.06
N ASP A 261 25.57 9.94 -14.28
CA ASP A 261 27.00 9.71 -14.57
C ASP A 261 27.60 8.46 -13.89
N GLY A 262 26.86 7.35 -13.85
CA GLY A 262 27.30 6.09 -13.22
C GLY A 262 27.24 6.06 -11.69
N ASN A 263 26.62 7.06 -11.05
CA ASN A 263 26.56 7.22 -9.60
C ASN A 263 25.11 7.32 -9.10
N ILE A 264 24.85 6.81 -7.89
CA ILE A 264 23.56 6.94 -7.21
C ILE A 264 23.59 8.16 -6.30
N GLU A 265 22.83 9.20 -6.65
CA GLU A 265 22.81 10.48 -5.95
C GLU A 265 21.49 10.71 -5.22
N GLN A 266 21.53 11.21 -3.97
CA GLN A 266 20.32 11.65 -3.28
C GLN A 266 19.86 13.02 -3.77
N VAL A 267 18.61 13.07 -4.20
CA VAL A 267 17.97 14.24 -4.80
C VAL A 267 17.52 15.21 -3.69
N PRO A 268 17.93 16.50 -3.72
CA PRO A 268 17.51 17.47 -2.73
C PRO A 268 15.98 17.70 -2.75
N CYS A 269 15.30 17.34 -1.65
CA CYS A 269 13.85 17.41 -1.54
C CYS A 269 13.37 18.68 -0.81
N SER A 270 14.21 19.27 0.04
CA SER A 270 13.90 20.52 0.77
C SER A 270 14.83 21.68 0.40
N ARG A 271 14.44 22.92 0.76
CA ARG A 271 15.33 24.09 0.67
C ARG A 271 16.62 23.88 1.49
N ALA A 272 16.55 23.20 2.63
CA ALA A 272 17.73 22.89 3.44
C ALA A 272 18.65 21.90 2.72
N ASP A 273 18.09 20.87 2.08
CA ASP A 273 18.83 19.88 1.29
C ASP A 273 19.55 20.54 0.11
N VAL A 274 18.88 21.47 -0.60
CA VAL A 274 19.49 22.24 -1.68
C VAL A 274 20.65 23.09 -1.17
N PHE A 275 20.56 23.67 0.03
CA PHE A 275 21.70 24.36 0.64
C PHE A 275 22.82 23.39 1.09
N ALA A 276 22.47 22.22 1.64
CA ALA A 276 23.42 21.23 2.16
C ALA A 276 24.14 20.39 1.09
N SER A 277 23.52 20.18 -0.09
CA SER A 277 24.06 19.34 -1.18
C SER A 277 25.50 19.76 -1.54
N LYS A 278 26.38 18.78 -1.68
CA LYS A 278 27.78 18.99 -2.08
C LYS A 278 27.98 18.90 -3.60
N GLN A 279 27.02 18.33 -4.32
CA GLN A 279 27.08 18.15 -5.78
C GLN A 279 26.72 19.44 -6.52
N LEU A 280 25.66 20.14 -6.11
CA LEU A 280 25.20 21.35 -6.78
C LEU A 280 26.12 22.54 -6.52
N SER A 281 26.56 23.24 -7.57
CA SER A 281 27.31 24.49 -7.40
C SER A 281 26.46 25.61 -6.79
N MET A 282 27.10 26.64 -6.22
CA MET A 282 26.40 27.84 -5.74
C MET A 282 25.64 28.61 -6.84
N VAL A 283 25.86 28.32 -8.12
CA VAL A 283 25.09 28.88 -9.23
C VAL A 283 23.85 28.03 -9.48
N GLU A 284 24.02 26.71 -9.55
CA GLU A 284 22.94 25.75 -9.78
C GLU A 284 21.92 25.74 -8.65
N LYS A 285 22.35 25.81 -7.38
CA LYS A 285 21.43 25.98 -6.22
C LYS A 285 20.50 27.18 -6.40
N ARG A 286 21.00 28.29 -6.95
CA ARG A 286 20.19 29.50 -7.23
C ARG A 286 19.29 29.32 -8.46
N MET A 287 19.75 28.65 -9.50
CA MET A 287 18.95 28.35 -10.70
C MET A 287 17.80 27.39 -10.39
N LEU A 288 18.08 26.30 -9.67
CA LEU A 288 17.10 25.33 -9.21
C LEU A 288 16.06 25.98 -8.31
N MET A 289 16.47 26.71 -7.25
CA MET A 289 15.52 27.39 -6.37
C MET A 289 14.65 28.41 -7.11
N LYS A 290 15.20 29.16 -8.09
CA LYS A 290 14.41 30.06 -8.93
C LYS A 290 13.38 29.27 -9.77
N PHE A 291 13.82 28.20 -10.44
CA PHE A 291 12.96 27.40 -11.31
C PHE A 291 11.84 26.68 -10.53
N LEU A 292 12.15 26.08 -9.38
CA LEU A 292 11.13 25.44 -8.53
C LEU A 292 10.15 26.45 -7.93
N THR A 293 10.59 27.69 -7.63
CA THR A 293 9.67 28.77 -7.21
C THR A 293 8.70 29.13 -8.35
N PHE A 294 9.20 29.26 -9.58
CA PHE A 294 8.34 29.42 -10.76
C PHE A 294 7.39 28.22 -10.94
N CYS A 295 7.86 26.98 -10.81
CA CYS A 295 7.00 25.79 -10.96
C CYS A 295 5.92 25.66 -9.88
N ALA A 296 6.15 26.12 -8.65
CA ALA A 296 5.12 26.12 -7.62
C ALA A 296 3.90 26.98 -8.00
N GLU A 297 4.14 28.09 -8.71
CA GLU A 297 3.14 29.11 -9.05
C GLU A 297 2.97 29.31 -10.57
N TYR A 298 3.36 28.34 -11.39
CA TYR A 298 3.49 28.50 -12.85
C TYR A 298 2.19 28.97 -13.52
N GLU A 299 1.05 28.56 -12.96
CA GLU A 299 -0.31 28.95 -13.38
C GLU A 299 -0.53 30.48 -13.40
N GLN A 300 0.23 31.23 -12.60
CA GLN A 300 0.22 32.71 -12.54
C GLN A 300 1.15 33.36 -13.58
N HIS A 301 2.05 32.59 -14.19
CA HIS A 301 3.15 33.05 -15.05
C HIS A 301 3.05 32.50 -16.48
N SER A 302 1.85 32.60 -17.07
CA SER A 302 1.55 32.09 -18.41
C SER A 302 2.55 32.55 -19.49
N GLU A 303 3.02 33.79 -19.39
CA GLU A 303 4.00 34.44 -20.25
C GLU A 303 5.39 33.76 -20.23
N GLU A 304 5.72 33.02 -19.18
CA GLU A 304 7.02 32.33 -19.08
C GLU A 304 7.05 31.00 -19.86
N TYR A 305 5.92 30.47 -20.34
CA TYR A 305 5.85 29.18 -21.05
C TYR A 305 4.83 29.09 -22.20
N GLN A 306 4.05 30.15 -22.47
CA GLN A 306 3.01 30.18 -23.51
C GLN A 306 3.49 29.70 -24.89
N ASP A 307 4.68 30.10 -25.30
CA ASP A 307 5.28 29.74 -26.61
C ASP A 307 5.77 28.27 -26.69
N TYR A 308 5.85 27.58 -25.54
CA TYR A 308 6.35 26.22 -25.41
C TYR A 308 5.26 25.19 -25.05
N LYS A 309 3.97 25.59 -25.05
CA LYS A 309 2.85 24.70 -24.67
C LYS A 309 2.74 23.42 -25.51
N GLU A 310 3.06 23.50 -26.80
CA GLU A 310 3.06 22.33 -27.70
C GLU A 310 4.43 21.62 -27.77
N SER A 311 5.46 22.18 -27.12
CA SER A 311 6.82 21.63 -27.04
C SER A 311 6.96 20.61 -25.91
N THR A 312 8.01 19.79 -25.98
CA THR A 312 8.34 18.88 -24.88
C THR A 312 8.85 19.65 -23.66
N PHE A 313 8.63 19.09 -22.46
CA PHE A 313 9.16 19.65 -21.23
C PHE A 313 10.70 19.71 -21.28
N SER A 314 11.36 18.74 -21.93
CA SER A 314 12.81 18.75 -22.17
C SER A 314 13.28 19.99 -22.95
N GLU A 315 12.58 20.37 -24.02
CA GLU A 315 12.85 21.60 -24.79
C GLU A 315 12.64 22.86 -23.93
N PHE A 316 11.60 22.88 -23.11
CA PHE A 316 11.30 23.97 -22.19
C PHE A 316 12.37 24.16 -21.10
N LEU A 317 12.87 23.07 -20.49
CA LEU A 317 13.98 23.12 -19.54
C LEU A 317 15.27 23.64 -20.17
N ASN A 318 15.52 23.28 -21.44
CA ASN A 318 16.62 23.83 -22.23
C ASN A 318 16.43 25.33 -22.52
N PHE A 319 15.21 25.80 -22.86
CA PHE A 319 14.89 27.22 -23.00
C PHE A 319 15.12 28.01 -21.69
N LYS A 320 14.82 27.41 -20.53
CA LYS A 320 15.11 27.98 -19.20
C LYS A 320 16.60 27.96 -18.82
N LYS A 321 17.46 27.40 -19.66
CA LYS A 321 18.93 27.38 -19.51
C LYS A 321 19.41 26.74 -18.22
N LEU A 322 18.73 25.68 -17.77
CA LEU A 322 19.24 24.81 -16.71
C LEU A 322 20.55 24.14 -17.15
N THR A 323 21.42 23.79 -16.20
CA THR A 323 22.58 22.92 -16.50
C THR A 323 22.11 21.49 -16.77
N PRO A 324 22.89 20.63 -17.45
CA PRO A 324 22.47 19.25 -17.72
C PRO A 324 22.07 18.47 -16.46
N SER A 325 22.82 18.63 -15.36
CA SER A 325 22.49 18.05 -14.05
C SER A 325 21.15 18.55 -13.50
N LEU A 326 20.87 19.87 -13.58
CA LEU A 326 19.58 20.42 -13.17
C LEU A 326 18.42 20.01 -14.08
N HIS A 327 18.66 19.87 -15.38
CA HIS A 327 17.68 19.36 -16.35
C HIS A 327 17.29 17.92 -15.99
N HIS A 328 18.30 17.06 -15.75
CA HIS A 328 18.13 15.68 -15.28
C HIS A 328 17.33 15.60 -13.97
N PHE A 329 17.73 16.33 -12.92
CA PHE A 329 17.02 16.30 -11.63
C PHE A 329 15.57 16.75 -11.76
N VAL A 330 15.30 17.80 -12.53
CA VAL A 330 13.93 18.30 -12.74
C VAL A 330 13.10 17.31 -13.56
N LEU A 331 13.63 16.79 -14.66
CA LEU A 331 12.90 15.91 -15.57
C LEU A 331 12.62 14.54 -14.94
N TYR A 332 13.66 13.85 -14.46
CA TYR A 332 13.54 12.46 -14.03
C TYR A 332 13.25 12.32 -12.53
N SER A 333 13.76 13.19 -11.67
CA SER A 333 13.60 13.03 -10.22
C SER A 333 12.41 13.77 -9.61
N ILE A 334 12.05 14.94 -10.15
CA ILE A 334 10.99 15.80 -9.62
C ILE A 334 9.70 15.65 -10.43
N ALA A 335 9.76 15.78 -11.75
CA ALA A 335 8.61 15.56 -12.63
C ALA A 335 8.35 14.07 -12.92
N MET A 336 9.36 13.20 -12.76
CA MET A 336 9.31 11.76 -13.10
C MET A 336 8.77 11.50 -14.51
N ALA A 337 9.22 12.34 -15.46
CA ALA A 337 8.70 12.45 -16.81
C ALA A 337 9.71 11.96 -17.87
N SER A 338 9.22 11.63 -19.05
CA SER A 338 10.04 11.28 -20.23
C SER A 338 10.50 12.53 -21.00
N THR A 339 11.52 12.39 -21.84
CA THR A 339 11.92 13.46 -22.80
C THR A 339 10.79 13.83 -23.77
N THR A 340 9.83 12.92 -24.00
CA THR A 340 8.66 13.09 -24.86
C THR A 340 7.44 13.72 -24.15
N THR A 341 7.50 13.95 -22.83
CA THR A 341 6.39 14.52 -22.06
C THR A 341 6.16 15.98 -22.45
N ASN A 342 4.89 16.39 -22.60
CA ASN A 342 4.52 17.77 -22.95
C ASN A 342 4.88 18.77 -21.82
N THR A 343 5.24 20.01 -22.19
CA THR A 343 5.58 21.08 -21.24
C THR A 343 4.52 21.32 -20.16
N MET A 344 3.23 21.29 -20.52
CA MET A 344 2.13 21.47 -19.56
C MET A 344 2.10 20.36 -18.50
N ASP A 345 2.36 19.12 -18.88
CA ASP A 345 2.27 17.98 -17.98
C ASP A 345 3.52 17.82 -17.11
N GLY A 346 4.70 18.15 -17.65
CA GLY A 346 5.93 18.29 -16.85
C GLY A 346 5.82 19.42 -15.80
N LEU A 347 5.20 20.55 -16.15
CA LEU A 347 4.91 21.63 -15.19
C LEU A 347 3.92 21.19 -14.11
N LYS A 348 2.79 20.56 -14.48
CA LYS A 348 1.83 19.98 -13.51
C LYS A 348 2.49 18.97 -12.58
N ALA A 349 3.29 18.04 -13.10
CA ALA A 349 3.98 17.03 -12.31
C ALA A 349 4.98 17.66 -11.33
N THR A 350 5.80 18.61 -11.80
CA THR A 350 6.73 19.38 -10.96
C THR A 350 5.98 20.12 -9.85
N GLN A 351 4.89 20.81 -10.17
CA GLN A 351 4.07 21.54 -9.20
C GLN A 351 3.39 20.60 -8.19
N HIS A 352 2.90 19.46 -8.64
CA HIS A 352 2.25 18.44 -7.81
C HIS A 352 3.24 17.83 -6.80
N PHE A 353 4.42 17.44 -7.26
CA PHE A 353 5.53 17.02 -6.39
C PHE A 353 5.84 18.08 -5.34
N LEU A 354 6.03 19.34 -5.75
CA LEU A 354 6.33 20.46 -4.84
C LEU A 354 5.21 20.72 -3.81
N ARG A 355 3.93 20.56 -4.18
CA ARG A 355 2.78 20.67 -3.28
C ARG A 355 2.67 19.52 -2.27
N CYS A 356 3.33 18.39 -2.54
CA CYS A 356 3.31 17.19 -1.68
C CYS A 356 4.46 17.13 -0.65
N LEU A 357 5.57 17.82 -0.90
CA LEU A 357 6.69 17.91 0.04
C LEU A 357 6.26 18.46 1.41
N GLY A 358 6.87 17.98 2.49
CA GLY A 358 6.66 18.50 3.84
C GLY A 358 5.30 18.21 4.49
N CYS A 359 4.41 17.46 3.82
CA CYS A 359 3.04 17.22 4.33
C CYS A 359 2.99 16.18 5.46
N TYR A 360 3.81 15.12 5.36
CA TYR A 360 3.99 14.10 6.41
C TYR A 360 5.49 13.82 6.72
N GLY A 361 6.39 14.29 5.86
CA GLY A 361 7.84 14.09 5.93
C GLY A 361 8.56 14.84 4.81
N ASN A 362 9.86 14.62 4.67
CA ASN A 362 10.70 15.38 3.72
C ASN A 362 10.47 15.03 2.25
N SER A 363 9.93 13.85 1.95
CA SER A 363 9.55 13.45 0.58
C SER A 363 8.05 13.66 0.32
N PRO A 364 7.59 13.61 -0.94
CA PRO A 364 6.18 13.75 -1.28
C PRO A 364 5.38 12.44 -1.23
N PHE A 365 5.97 11.33 -0.75
CA PHE A 365 5.41 9.98 -0.89
C PHE A 365 5.20 9.24 0.43
N LEU A 366 4.17 8.39 0.43
CA LEU A 366 3.84 7.40 1.46
C LEU A 366 3.80 5.99 0.85
N PHE A 367 4.19 4.99 1.64
CA PHE A 367 4.04 3.56 1.35
C PHE A 367 3.25 2.88 2.49
N PRO A 368 2.23 2.04 2.21
CA PRO A 368 1.46 1.34 3.25
C PRO A 368 2.32 0.27 3.95
N LEU A 369 2.15 0.10 5.27
CA LEU A 369 2.70 -1.07 5.95
C LEU A 369 2.04 -2.33 5.39
N TYR A 370 2.83 -3.42 5.32
CA TYR A 370 2.45 -4.72 4.73
C TYR A 370 2.22 -4.72 3.20
N GLY A 371 2.37 -3.60 2.51
CA GLY A 371 2.36 -3.53 1.04
C GLY A 371 1.05 -3.06 0.42
N LEU A 372 1.08 -2.88 -0.91
CA LEU A 372 0.00 -2.26 -1.69
C LEU A 372 -1.28 -3.10 -1.76
N GLY A 373 -1.21 -4.41 -1.58
CA GLY A 373 -2.35 -5.32 -1.54
C GLY A 373 -3.28 -5.12 -0.33
N GLU A 374 -2.85 -4.36 0.68
CA GLU A 374 -3.76 -3.87 1.74
C GLU A 374 -4.76 -2.84 1.20
N LEU A 375 -4.41 -2.08 0.15
CA LEU A 375 -5.27 -0.99 -0.35
C LEU A 375 -6.60 -1.50 -0.95
N PRO A 376 -6.64 -2.53 -1.83
CA PRO A 376 -7.90 -3.16 -2.23
C PRO A 376 -8.68 -3.72 -1.04
N GLN A 377 -8.01 -4.41 -0.10
CA GLN A 377 -8.64 -5.00 1.09
C GLN A 377 -9.32 -3.96 1.99
N CYS A 378 -8.71 -2.79 2.16
CA CYS A 378 -9.27 -1.68 2.95
C CYS A 378 -10.63 -1.20 2.42
N PHE A 379 -10.82 -1.19 1.09
CA PHE A 379 -12.11 -0.89 0.47
C PHE A 379 -13.03 -2.12 0.39
N CYS A 380 -12.46 -3.33 0.23
CA CYS A 380 -13.15 -4.63 0.15
C CYS A 380 -13.75 -5.15 1.47
N ARG A 381 -13.89 -4.35 2.55
CA ARG A 381 -14.36 -4.82 3.87
C ARG A 381 -15.87 -5.21 3.94
N CYS A 382 -16.46 -5.57 2.81
CA CYS A 382 -17.75 -6.24 2.69
C CYS A 382 -17.60 -7.76 2.91
N LYS A 383 -18.70 -8.48 3.17
CA LYS A 383 -18.66 -9.95 3.25
C LYS A 383 -18.74 -10.55 1.84
N ALA A 384 -17.62 -11.04 1.32
CA ALA A 384 -17.64 -11.90 0.14
C ALA A 384 -18.41 -13.21 0.43
N VAL A 385 -19.19 -13.68 -0.55
CA VAL A 385 -19.97 -14.92 -0.47
C VAL A 385 -19.67 -15.76 -1.71
N ILE A 386 -19.26 -17.01 -1.50
CA ILE A 386 -18.90 -17.95 -2.56
C ILE A 386 -20.07 -18.92 -2.76
N ASP A 387 -20.63 -18.98 -3.97
CA ASP A 387 -21.59 -20.01 -4.38
C ASP A 387 -21.02 -20.82 -5.55
N SER A 388 -21.12 -22.15 -5.45
CA SER A 388 -20.61 -23.12 -6.42
C SER A 388 -21.72 -23.81 -7.22
N LYS A 389 -22.99 -23.41 -7.05
CA LYS A 389 -24.17 -24.16 -7.54
C LYS A 389 -24.75 -23.67 -8.87
N GLY A 390 -24.01 -22.86 -9.64
CA GLY A 390 -24.49 -22.33 -10.93
C GLY A 390 -25.71 -21.40 -10.81
N LYS A 391 -25.88 -20.75 -9.64
CA LYS A 391 -27.08 -19.95 -9.32
C LYS A 391 -27.18 -18.73 -10.22
N ARG A 392 -28.35 -18.53 -10.82
CA ARG A 392 -28.66 -17.33 -11.61
C ARG A 392 -28.91 -16.14 -10.69
N ILE A 393 -28.12 -15.08 -10.86
CA ILE A 393 -28.19 -13.83 -10.08
C ILE A 393 -28.62 -12.71 -11.03
N SER A 394 -29.60 -11.90 -10.61
CA SER A 394 -30.08 -10.74 -11.36
C SER A 394 -29.49 -9.46 -10.79
N CYS A 395 -29.12 -8.51 -11.66
CA CYS A 395 -28.65 -7.19 -11.25
C CYS A 395 -28.95 -6.10 -12.28
N SER A 396 -28.88 -4.83 -11.87
CA SER A 396 -29.06 -3.68 -12.75
C SER A 396 -27.79 -3.36 -13.53
N SER A 397 -26.62 -3.48 -12.89
CA SER A 397 -25.32 -3.17 -13.50
C SER A 397 -24.25 -4.20 -13.13
N VAL A 398 -23.35 -4.46 -14.08
CA VAL A 398 -22.17 -5.32 -13.91
C VAL A 398 -20.92 -4.47 -14.05
N ILE A 399 -19.93 -4.72 -13.20
CA ILE A 399 -18.57 -4.18 -13.30
C ILE A 399 -17.61 -5.37 -13.33
N VAL A 400 -16.64 -5.35 -14.25
CA VAL A 400 -15.76 -6.49 -14.50
C VAL A 400 -14.33 -6.03 -14.76
N GLU A 401 -13.37 -6.65 -14.09
CA GLU A 401 -11.95 -6.44 -14.39
C GLU A 401 -11.56 -7.14 -15.70
N ASP A 402 -10.75 -6.48 -16.52
CA ASP A 402 -10.30 -6.88 -17.86
C ASP A 402 -9.90 -8.37 -18.00
N SER A 403 -9.23 -8.96 -17.01
CA SER A 403 -8.78 -10.37 -17.05
C SER A 403 -9.89 -11.42 -17.01
N TYR A 404 -11.13 -11.04 -16.65
CA TYR A 404 -12.31 -11.90 -16.69
C TYR A 404 -12.97 -11.94 -18.07
N LEU A 405 -12.60 -11.03 -18.99
CA LEU A 405 -13.17 -11.01 -20.34
C LEU A 405 -12.51 -12.09 -21.22
N SER A 406 -13.33 -12.80 -21.99
CA SER A 406 -12.85 -13.81 -22.94
C SER A 406 -12.14 -13.19 -24.15
N ALA A 407 -11.28 -13.97 -24.80
CA ALA A 407 -10.50 -13.52 -25.95
C ALA A 407 -11.38 -13.02 -27.12
N ASP A 408 -12.60 -13.55 -27.26
CA ASP A 408 -13.56 -13.11 -28.29
C ASP A 408 -14.12 -11.71 -27.99
N VAL A 409 -14.37 -11.38 -26.71
CA VAL A 409 -14.77 -10.03 -26.27
C VAL A 409 -13.59 -9.06 -26.38
N ALA A 410 -12.38 -9.51 -26.05
CA ALA A 410 -11.15 -8.74 -26.16
C ALA A 410 -10.53 -8.71 -27.57
N ALA A 411 -11.20 -9.22 -28.61
CA ALA A 411 -10.57 -9.53 -29.90
C ALA A 411 -9.96 -8.33 -30.65
N ASN A 412 -10.43 -7.10 -30.40
CA ASN A 412 -9.87 -5.87 -30.99
C ASN A 412 -8.96 -5.09 -30.04
N VAL A 413 -8.69 -5.61 -28.83
CA VAL A 413 -7.94 -4.90 -27.79
C VAL A 413 -6.43 -5.06 -28.00
N CYS A 414 -5.71 -3.94 -28.07
CA CYS A 414 -4.25 -3.92 -28.11
C CYS A 414 -3.71 -3.53 -26.73
N TYR A 415 -3.38 -4.53 -25.92
CA TYR A 415 -2.80 -4.33 -24.59
C TYR A 415 -1.37 -3.81 -24.66
N LYS A 416 -1.00 -3.01 -23.66
CA LYS A 416 0.39 -2.70 -23.32
C LYS A 416 0.90 -3.75 -22.32
N GLN A 417 2.19 -3.68 -22.00
CA GLN A 417 2.83 -4.53 -21.01
C GLN A 417 3.66 -3.67 -20.05
N ILE A 418 3.70 -4.08 -18.78
CA ILE A 418 4.58 -3.54 -17.74
C ILE A 418 5.68 -4.58 -17.50
N SER A 419 6.92 -4.15 -17.59
CA SER A 419 8.08 -4.97 -17.19
C SER A 419 8.33 -4.80 -15.70
N ARG A 420 8.30 -5.93 -14.98
CA ARG A 420 8.48 -5.99 -13.52
C ARG A 420 9.65 -6.91 -13.18
N ALA A 421 10.46 -6.47 -12.21
CA ALA A 421 11.35 -7.36 -11.48
C ALA A 421 11.20 -7.15 -9.96
N ILE A 422 11.49 -8.21 -9.21
CA ILE A 422 11.44 -8.25 -7.74
C ILE A 422 12.69 -8.97 -7.26
N LEU A 423 13.49 -8.33 -6.40
CA LEU A 423 14.74 -8.84 -5.86
C LEU A 423 14.67 -8.88 -4.33
N ILE A 424 15.31 -9.88 -3.72
CA ILE A 424 15.63 -9.89 -2.29
C ILE A 424 17.14 -9.66 -2.15
N THR A 425 17.56 -8.61 -1.44
CA THR A 425 18.97 -8.20 -1.31
C THR A 425 19.45 -8.11 0.14
N ASP A 426 20.76 -8.11 0.36
CA ASP A 426 21.39 -8.04 1.69
C ASP A 426 21.41 -6.62 2.31
N ARG A 427 21.50 -5.59 1.47
CA ARG A 427 21.61 -4.19 1.91
C ARG A 427 21.01 -3.22 0.88
N SER A 428 20.84 -1.97 1.33
CA SER A 428 20.35 -0.86 0.51
C SER A 428 21.39 -0.45 -0.57
N VAL A 429 20.90 0.06 -1.71
CA VAL A 429 21.73 0.51 -2.85
C VAL A 429 22.64 1.70 -2.51
N LEU A 430 22.25 2.51 -1.53
CA LEU A 430 23.03 3.65 -1.04
C LEU A 430 23.34 3.49 0.45
N LYS A 431 24.60 3.27 0.80
CA LYS A 431 25.03 3.03 2.20
C LYS A 431 24.72 4.25 3.08
N SER A 432 24.17 4.01 4.27
CA SER A 432 23.76 5.03 5.26
C SER A 432 23.88 4.49 6.68
N GLU A 433 23.99 5.37 7.67
CA GLU A 433 24.06 5.02 9.11
C GLU A 433 22.79 4.34 9.62
N SER A 434 21.64 4.67 9.01
CA SER A 434 20.36 4.00 9.22
C SER A 434 20.10 3.00 8.09
N ASP A 435 19.68 1.79 8.45
CA ASP A 435 19.27 0.69 7.57
C ASP A 435 17.75 0.66 7.32
N GLN A 436 16.95 1.29 8.18
CA GLN A 436 15.49 1.37 8.01
C GLN A 436 15.07 2.56 7.13
N GLN A 437 15.73 2.72 5.98
CA GLN A 437 15.39 3.69 4.94
C GLN A 437 14.40 3.10 3.94
N ILE A 438 13.59 3.95 3.30
CA ILE A 438 12.74 3.58 2.16
C ILE A 438 13.12 4.51 1.02
N SER A 439 13.50 3.95 -0.13
CA SER A 439 14.11 4.72 -1.22
C SER A 439 13.40 4.54 -2.55
N VAL A 440 13.37 5.62 -3.32
CA VAL A 440 12.91 5.66 -4.71
C VAL A 440 14.07 6.09 -5.57
N LEU A 441 14.62 5.18 -6.37
CA LEU A 441 15.69 5.45 -7.33
C LEU A 441 15.10 5.51 -8.75
N THR A 442 15.28 6.64 -9.43
CA THR A 442 14.94 6.76 -10.87
C THR A 442 16.21 6.60 -11.72
N VAL A 443 16.21 5.59 -12.59
CA VAL A 443 17.25 5.33 -13.58
C VAL A 443 16.74 5.80 -14.95
N PRO A 444 17.36 6.83 -15.58
CA PRO A 444 16.96 7.28 -16.92
C PRO A 444 17.17 6.19 -17.98
N PRO A 445 16.46 6.27 -19.12
CA PRO A 445 16.70 5.35 -20.23
C PRO A 445 18.05 5.61 -20.92
N GLU A 446 18.70 4.54 -21.40
CA GLU A 446 19.88 4.63 -22.27
C GLU A 446 19.56 5.26 -23.64
N THR A 447 18.34 5.09 -24.14
CA THR A 447 17.89 5.57 -25.46
C THR A 447 16.83 6.65 -25.33
N GLU A 448 17.03 7.77 -26.02
CA GLU A 448 16.08 8.89 -26.03
C GLU A 448 14.68 8.47 -26.52
N GLY A 449 13.64 8.91 -25.80
CA GLY A 449 12.23 8.59 -26.10
C GLY A 449 11.70 7.33 -25.42
N GLN A 450 12.53 6.52 -24.77
CA GLN A 450 12.09 5.47 -23.84
C GLN A 450 11.65 6.08 -22.49
N ASN A 451 11.13 5.24 -21.60
CA ASN A 451 10.73 5.62 -20.24
C ASN A 451 11.84 5.28 -19.24
N ALA A 452 11.92 6.03 -18.14
CA ALA A 452 12.81 5.71 -17.03
C ALA A 452 12.38 4.41 -16.32
N ILE A 453 13.34 3.73 -15.72
CA ILE A 453 13.11 2.57 -14.84
C ILE A 453 13.05 3.08 -13.39
N PHE A 454 11.93 2.79 -12.72
CA PHE A 454 11.75 3.10 -11.31
C PHE A 454 12.17 1.90 -10.46
N VAL A 455 13.11 2.13 -9.54
CA VAL A 455 13.64 1.15 -8.59
C VAL A 455 13.18 1.57 -7.19
N THR A 456 12.35 0.74 -6.58
CA THR A 456 11.77 0.92 -5.24
C THR A 456 12.50 0.02 -4.25
N GLU A 457 12.98 0.57 -3.15
CA GLU A 457 13.71 -0.14 -2.10
C GLU A 457 12.92 -0.08 -0.79
N LEU A 458 12.50 -1.24 -0.29
CA LEU A 458 11.76 -1.39 0.95
C LEU A 458 12.64 -2.10 2.00
N CYS A 459 12.91 -1.44 3.13
CA CYS A 459 13.54 -2.05 4.29
C CYS A 459 12.53 -2.87 5.12
N SER A 460 13.03 -3.77 5.97
CA SER A 460 12.21 -4.64 6.83
C SER A 460 11.15 -3.93 7.67
N SER A 461 11.37 -2.65 8.03
CA SER A 461 10.40 -1.87 8.81
C SER A 461 9.11 -1.48 8.06
N THR A 462 9.02 -1.73 6.75
CA THR A 462 7.76 -1.68 5.98
C THR A 462 6.85 -2.89 6.20
N MET A 463 7.37 -3.93 6.84
CA MET A 463 6.73 -5.23 7.02
C MET A 463 6.53 -6.03 5.71
N THR A 464 7.26 -5.70 4.63
CA THR A 464 7.25 -6.45 3.35
C THR A 464 8.41 -7.44 3.19
N CYS A 465 9.41 -7.44 4.08
CA CYS A 465 10.50 -8.42 4.11
C CYS A 465 11.02 -8.70 5.53
N MET A 466 11.77 -9.80 5.66
CA MET A 466 12.46 -10.16 6.92
C MET A 466 13.58 -9.16 7.29
N LYS A 467 14.05 -9.23 8.55
CA LYS A 467 15.23 -8.47 8.99
C LYS A 467 16.48 -8.87 8.18
N ASN A 468 17.43 -7.94 8.07
CA ASN A 468 18.68 -8.10 7.33
C ASN A 468 18.49 -8.41 5.82
N THR A 469 17.30 -8.13 5.27
CA THR A 469 17.07 -8.09 3.83
C THR A 469 16.27 -6.84 3.45
N TYR A 470 16.36 -6.49 2.16
CA TYR A 470 15.54 -5.46 1.52
C TYR A 470 14.78 -6.10 0.37
N LEU A 471 13.53 -5.68 0.18
CA LEU A 471 12.73 -6.03 -0.99
C LEU A 471 12.86 -4.90 -2.02
N VAL A 472 13.45 -5.20 -3.18
CA VAL A 472 13.66 -4.24 -4.25
C VAL A 472 12.74 -4.56 -5.42
N HIS A 473 11.95 -3.59 -5.86
CA HIS A 473 11.04 -3.71 -6.99
C HIS A 473 11.49 -2.80 -8.14
N LEU A 474 11.57 -3.33 -9.36
CA LEU A 474 11.87 -2.55 -10.57
C LEU A 474 10.63 -2.51 -11.48
N THR A 475 10.35 -1.35 -12.08
CA THR A 475 9.20 -1.16 -12.97
C THR A 475 9.55 -0.23 -14.14
N CYS A 476 9.14 -0.62 -15.35
CA CYS A 476 8.97 0.27 -16.49
C CYS A 476 7.81 -0.20 -17.40
N PRO A 477 7.23 0.67 -18.24
CA PRO A 477 6.51 0.22 -19.42
C PRO A 477 7.44 -0.65 -20.28
N SER A 478 6.97 -1.81 -20.72
CA SER A 478 7.80 -2.77 -21.46
C SER A 478 8.18 -2.25 -22.85
N ILE A 479 9.43 -2.51 -23.26
CA ILE A 479 10.01 -2.00 -24.51
C ILE A 479 10.46 -3.16 -25.42
N LYS A 480 11.05 -4.21 -24.83
CA LYS A 480 11.54 -5.42 -25.51
C LYS A 480 10.52 -6.57 -25.35
N THR A 481 10.95 -7.81 -25.50
CA THR A 481 10.07 -8.99 -25.48
C THR A 481 9.76 -9.46 -24.06
N THR A 482 10.73 -9.35 -23.14
CA THR A 482 10.56 -9.77 -21.74
C THR A 482 11.00 -8.71 -20.73
N ALA A 483 10.42 -8.77 -19.53
CA ALA A 483 10.81 -7.91 -18.42
C ALA A 483 12.28 -8.05 -17.99
N LYS A 484 12.89 -9.21 -18.24
CA LYS A 484 14.32 -9.41 -18.01
C LYS A 484 15.15 -8.70 -19.07
N GLU A 485 14.79 -8.82 -20.35
CA GLU A 485 15.46 -8.05 -21.42
C GLU A 485 15.42 -6.54 -21.12
N ASP A 486 14.32 -6.04 -20.57
CA ASP A 486 14.14 -4.62 -20.21
C ASP A 486 14.92 -4.19 -18.95
N LEU A 487 15.10 -5.06 -17.94
CA LEU A 487 15.56 -4.68 -16.60
C LEU A 487 16.93 -5.26 -16.17
N GLU A 488 17.42 -6.33 -16.79
CA GLU A 488 18.60 -7.06 -16.33
C GLU A 488 19.90 -6.22 -16.38
N SER A 489 20.02 -5.26 -17.31
CA SER A 489 21.16 -4.34 -17.35
C SER A 489 21.23 -3.47 -16.09
N VAL A 490 20.10 -2.88 -15.68
CA VAL A 490 19.99 -2.09 -14.44
C VAL A 490 20.22 -2.97 -13.20
N VAL A 491 19.79 -4.23 -13.22
CA VAL A 491 20.08 -5.15 -12.10
C VAL A 491 21.57 -5.46 -11.99
N GLN A 492 22.29 -5.67 -13.11
CA GLN A 492 23.74 -5.88 -13.12
C GLN A 492 24.54 -4.58 -12.83
N GLU A 493 23.98 -3.42 -13.16
CA GLU A 493 24.54 -2.11 -12.83
C GLU A 493 24.42 -1.80 -11.33
N LEU A 494 23.27 -2.08 -10.70
CA LEU A 494 23.02 -1.74 -9.30
C LEU A 494 23.44 -2.83 -8.29
N PHE A 495 23.52 -4.11 -8.71
CA PHE A 495 23.68 -5.24 -7.79
C PHE A 495 24.78 -6.24 -8.22
N THR A 496 25.22 -7.07 -7.26
CA THR A 496 26.12 -8.21 -7.48
C THR A 496 25.31 -9.51 -7.58
N LEU A 497 25.32 -10.12 -8.76
CA LEU A 497 24.77 -11.44 -9.03
C LEU A 497 25.90 -12.49 -8.90
N SER A 498 26.15 -12.99 -7.68
CA SER A 498 27.16 -14.02 -7.45
C SER A 498 26.71 -15.05 -6.42
N THR A 499 26.98 -16.32 -6.73
CA THR A 499 26.91 -17.46 -5.81
C THR A 499 28.24 -17.72 -5.10
N GLU A 500 29.36 -17.23 -5.63
CA GLU A 500 30.69 -17.44 -5.07
C GLU A 500 30.88 -16.61 -3.80
N SER A 501 31.03 -17.28 -2.67
CA SER A 501 31.65 -16.70 -1.48
C SER A 501 33.13 -16.49 -1.76
N THR A 502 33.57 -15.24 -1.83
CA THR A 502 34.98 -14.86 -1.85
C THR A 502 35.60 -15.22 -0.50
N THR A 503 36.16 -16.41 -0.40
CA THR A 503 36.75 -16.97 0.83
C THR A 503 38.16 -16.47 1.13
N ASP A 504 38.72 -15.58 0.29
CA ASP A 504 39.92 -14.82 0.61
C ASP A 504 39.57 -13.66 1.56
N PRO A 505 40.08 -13.63 2.81
CA PRO A 505 39.77 -12.58 3.78
C PRO A 505 40.40 -11.21 3.43
N ASP A 506 41.31 -11.17 2.46
CA ASP A 506 41.89 -9.95 1.88
C ASP A 506 41.06 -9.39 0.70
N THR A 507 39.92 -10.02 0.34
CA THR A 507 39.03 -9.48 -0.71
C THR A 507 38.24 -8.28 -0.16
N GLU A 508 38.30 -7.14 -0.86
CA GLU A 508 37.48 -5.98 -0.51
C GLU A 508 35.98 -6.33 -0.54
N VAL A 509 35.24 -5.91 0.49
CA VAL A 509 33.80 -6.17 0.60
C VAL A 509 33.11 -5.62 -0.66
N PRO A 510 32.34 -6.44 -1.41
CA PRO A 510 31.78 -6.04 -2.69
C PRO A 510 31.01 -4.72 -2.57
N GLU A 511 31.21 -3.82 -3.53
CA GLU A 511 30.72 -2.44 -3.41
C GLU A 511 29.19 -2.37 -3.43
N LYS A 512 28.57 -3.10 -4.36
CA LYS A 512 27.11 -3.19 -4.62
C LYS A 512 26.41 -4.18 -3.66
N PRO A 513 25.09 -4.09 -3.43
CA PRO A 513 24.35 -5.13 -2.69
C PRO A 513 24.32 -6.46 -3.44
N ARG A 514 24.33 -7.57 -2.71
CA ARG A 514 24.14 -8.93 -3.25
C ARG A 514 22.65 -9.22 -3.42
N VAL A 515 22.28 -9.83 -4.54
CA VAL A 515 20.95 -10.43 -4.71
C VAL A 515 20.98 -11.87 -4.19
N PHE A 516 19.98 -12.26 -3.40
CA PHE A 516 19.75 -13.66 -3.00
C PHE A 516 18.76 -14.37 -3.91
N TRP A 517 17.74 -13.65 -4.37
CA TRP A 517 16.65 -14.18 -5.19
C TRP A 517 16.10 -13.08 -6.11
N ALA A 518 15.72 -13.45 -7.34
CA ALA A 518 15.13 -12.55 -8.32
C ALA A 518 13.97 -13.21 -9.08
N LEU A 519 12.91 -12.45 -9.33
CA LEU A 519 11.78 -12.77 -10.21
C LEU A 519 11.64 -11.65 -11.25
N TYR A 520 11.44 -12.04 -12.52
CA TYR A 520 11.07 -11.14 -13.61
C TYR A 520 9.77 -11.63 -14.25
N PHE A 521 8.86 -10.71 -14.60
CA PHE A 521 7.63 -11.03 -15.33
C PHE A 521 7.06 -9.81 -16.03
N ASN A 522 6.30 -10.03 -17.09
CA ASN A 522 5.46 -9.01 -17.72
C ASN A 522 4.03 -9.08 -17.18
N MET A 523 3.44 -7.91 -16.91
CA MET A 523 2.04 -7.76 -16.51
C MET A 523 1.29 -6.92 -17.54
N ARG A 524 0.11 -7.39 -17.97
CA ARG A 524 -0.80 -6.69 -18.89
C ARG A 524 -1.16 -5.31 -18.35
N ASP A 525 -0.92 -4.27 -19.15
CA ASP A 525 -1.47 -2.93 -18.96
C ASP A 525 -2.70 -2.76 -19.87
N SER A 526 -3.88 -2.73 -19.25
CA SER A 526 -5.17 -2.41 -19.88
C SER A 526 -5.69 -1.00 -19.53
N SER A 527 -4.87 -0.15 -18.90
CA SER A 527 -5.27 1.19 -18.42
C SER A 527 -5.70 2.15 -19.53
N GLY A 528 -5.14 1.99 -20.73
CA GLY A 528 -5.43 2.80 -21.92
C GLY A 528 -6.36 2.14 -22.94
N VAL A 529 -7.19 1.18 -22.51
CA VAL A 529 -8.17 0.52 -23.40
C VAL A 529 -9.52 1.24 -23.33
N GLU A 530 -10.00 1.71 -24.48
CA GLU A 530 -11.31 2.34 -24.60
C GLU A 530 -12.43 1.29 -24.66
N ARG A 531 -13.63 1.67 -24.20
CA ARG A 531 -14.80 0.77 -24.13
C ARG A 531 -15.12 0.13 -25.49
N GLU A 532 -14.99 0.90 -26.56
CA GLU A 532 -15.33 0.53 -27.93
C GLU A 532 -14.37 -0.51 -28.53
N SER A 533 -13.24 -0.81 -27.87
CA SER A 533 -12.35 -1.92 -28.24
C SER A 533 -12.91 -3.29 -27.83
N TYR A 534 -13.86 -3.36 -26.89
CA TYR A 534 -14.46 -4.62 -26.45
C TYR A 534 -15.71 -4.98 -27.27
N VAL A 535 -15.77 -6.22 -27.75
CA VAL A 535 -16.81 -6.70 -28.67
C VAL A 535 -18.04 -7.18 -27.90
N GLY A 536 -19.18 -6.54 -28.14
CA GLY A 536 -20.50 -7.05 -27.72
C GLY A 536 -20.90 -6.80 -26.27
N LEU A 537 -20.20 -5.93 -25.54
CA LEU A 537 -20.56 -5.57 -24.15
C LEU A 537 -21.90 -4.80 -24.09
N PRO A 538 -22.83 -5.19 -23.18
CA PRO A 538 -24.04 -4.41 -22.87
C PRO A 538 -23.74 -3.05 -22.24
N ASP A 539 -24.64 -2.08 -22.41
CA ASP A 539 -24.46 -0.70 -21.92
C ASP A 539 -24.34 -0.59 -20.39
N ASN A 540 -24.97 -1.52 -19.65
CA ASN A 540 -24.91 -1.63 -18.19
C ASN A 540 -23.76 -2.52 -17.67
N MET A 541 -22.83 -2.92 -18.53
CA MET A 541 -21.64 -3.70 -18.19
C MET A 541 -20.37 -2.85 -18.38
N HIS A 542 -19.71 -2.49 -17.29
CA HIS A 542 -18.56 -1.58 -17.25
C HIS A 542 -17.26 -2.36 -17.02
N VAL A 543 -16.16 -1.93 -17.66
CA VAL A 543 -14.85 -2.59 -17.55
C VAL A 543 -13.91 -1.74 -16.70
N CYS A 544 -13.26 -2.39 -15.74
CA CYS A 544 -12.11 -1.86 -15.01
C CYS A 544 -10.81 -2.43 -15.57
N SER A 545 -9.72 -1.66 -15.50
CA SER A 545 -8.41 -2.07 -15.98
C SER A 545 -7.53 -2.60 -14.85
N GLY A 546 -6.59 -3.47 -15.21
CA GLY A 546 -5.50 -3.86 -14.32
C GLY A 546 -4.58 -2.68 -13.95
N PRO A 547 -3.49 -2.95 -13.21
CA PRO A 547 -2.50 -1.93 -12.85
C PRO A 547 -1.92 -1.20 -14.06
N ASP A 548 -1.78 0.12 -13.94
CA ASP A 548 -1.11 0.99 -14.91
C ASP A 548 0.38 1.18 -14.53
N PRO A 549 1.29 1.53 -15.47
CA PRO A 549 2.72 1.67 -15.17
C PRO A 549 3.12 2.99 -14.48
N ASN A 550 2.20 3.90 -14.19
CA ASN A 550 2.56 5.19 -13.57
C ASN A 550 2.93 5.03 -12.08
N PHE A 551 3.71 5.97 -11.56
CA PHE A 551 4.22 5.93 -10.18
C PHE A 551 3.12 5.97 -9.09
N GLY A 552 1.99 6.62 -9.38
CA GLY A 552 0.86 6.79 -8.45
C GLY A 552 -0.35 5.91 -8.77
N ASN A 553 -1.35 5.96 -7.89
CA ASN A 553 -2.60 5.19 -7.97
C ASN A 553 -3.78 5.97 -8.59
N ASP A 554 -3.48 7.16 -9.12
CA ASP A 554 -4.45 8.16 -9.60
C ASP A 554 -5.35 7.67 -10.76
N HIS A 555 -4.86 6.75 -11.60
CA HIS A 555 -5.65 6.13 -12.68
C HIS A 555 -6.80 5.29 -12.13
N ALA A 556 -6.52 4.40 -11.16
CA ALA A 556 -7.53 3.54 -10.53
C ALA A 556 -8.67 4.36 -9.89
N VAL A 557 -8.32 5.47 -9.22
CA VAL A 557 -9.32 6.35 -8.60
C VAL A 557 -10.14 7.08 -9.66
N ARG A 558 -9.51 7.63 -10.71
CA ARG A 558 -10.24 8.27 -11.83
C ARG A 558 -11.16 7.31 -12.56
N GLN A 559 -10.73 6.07 -12.81
CA GLN A 559 -11.57 5.06 -13.44
C GLN A 559 -12.78 4.73 -12.57
N ALA A 560 -12.56 4.54 -11.26
CA ALA A 560 -13.63 4.28 -10.30
C ALA A 560 -14.65 5.42 -10.21
N GLU A 561 -14.18 6.66 -10.07
CA GLU A 561 -15.02 7.86 -10.02
C GLU A 561 -15.82 8.06 -11.32
N ASN A 562 -15.19 7.82 -12.48
CA ASN A 562 -15.85 7.91 -13.79
C ASN A 562 -16.89 6.80 -14.05
N ILE A 563 -16.71 5.60 -13.50
CA ILE A 563 -17.71 4.52 -13.59
C ILE A 563 -18.86 4.80 -12.63
N PHE A 564 -18.56 5.15 -11.38
CA PHE A 564 -19.56 5.52 -10.37
C PHE A 564 -20.44 6.68 -10.85
N SER A 565 -19.85 7.75 -11.39
CA SER A 565 -20.59 8.92 -11.88
C SER A 565 -21.50 8.63 -13.10
N LYS A 566 -21.24 7.55 -13.83
CA LYS A 566 -22.12 7.08 -14.93
C LYS A 566 -23.29 6.25 -14.42
N LEU A 567 -23.12 5.53 -13.31
CA LEU A 567 -24.15 4.72 -12.67
C LEU A 567 -25.07 5.57 -11.78
N PHE A 568 -24.50 6.51 -11.01
CA PHE A 568 -25.17 7.27 -9.96
C PHE A 568 -24.89 8.77 -10.08
N PRO A 569 -25.33 9.44 -11.16
CA PRO A 569 -24.96 10.83 -11.49
C PRO A 569 -25.50 11.90 -10.52
N THR A 570 -26.35 11.54 -9.57
CA THR A 570 -26.86 12.41 -8.49
C THR A 570 -26.14 12.21 -7.16
N GLU A 571 -25.37 11.14 -7.02
CA GLU A 571 -24.79 10.73 -5.73
C GLU A 571 -23.36 11.24 -5.57
N GLU A 572 -22.96 11.46 -4.32
CA GLU A 572 -21.57 11.82 -4.03
C GLU A 572 -20.67 10.58 -4.11
N PHE A 573 -19.51 10.70 -4.75
CA PHE A 573 -18.50 9.64 -4.75
C PHE A 573 -17.82 9.53 -3.37
N CYS A 574 -18.02 8.40 -2.69
CA CYS A 574 -17.45 8.08 -1.37
C CYS A 574 -17.58 9.20 -0.31
N PRO A 575 -18.81 9.59 0.09
CA PRO A 575 -19.03 10.54 1.18
C PRO A 575 -18.53 9.97 2.52
N PRO A 576 -18.06 10.82 3.45
CA PRO A 576 -17.63 10.39 4.77
C PRO A 576 -18.71 9.58 5.48
N ALA A 577 -18.34 8.48 6.14
CA ALA A 577 -19.25 7.76 7.02
C ALA A 577 -19.65 8.67 8.20
N PRO A 578 -20.94 8.86 8.50
CA PRO A 578 -21.35 9.62 9.68
C PRO A 578 -20.81 8.92 10.93
N ASN A 579 -20.10 9.65 11.78
CA ASN A 579 -19.64 9.12 13.06
C ASN A 579 -20.85 9.02 14.00
N PRO A 580 -21.18 7.84 14.57
CA PRO A 580 -22.31 7.72 15.50
C PRO A 580 -22.15 8.56 16.77
N GLU A 581 -20.92 8.94 17.13
CA GLU A 581 -20.62 9.79 18.29
C GLU A 581 -20.92 11.28 18.02
N ASP A 582 -20.97 11.70 16.75
CA ASP A 582 -21.36 13.08 16.37
C ASP A 582 -22.89 13.29 16.47
N ILE A 583 -23.66 12.22 16.68
CA ILE A 583 -25.12 12.24 16.79
C ILE A 583 -25.50 12.58 18.23
N ILE A 584 -25.69 13.87 18.51
CA ILE A 584 -26.22 14.35 19.80
C ILE A 584 -27.69 13.93 19.92
N TYR A 585 -28.00 13.13 20.94
CA TYR A 585 -29.37 12.74 21.28
C TYR A 585 -29.95 13.70 22.33
N ASP A 586 -30.99 14.46 21.98
CA ASP A 586 -31.72 15.34 22.92
C ASP A 586 -32.35 14.50 24.05
N THR A 587 -31.72 14.53 25.22
CA THR A 587 -32.04 13.62 26.34
C THR A 587 -33.20 14.15 27.22
N GLU A 588 -34.15 14.88 26.63
CA GLU A 588 -35.31 15.48 27.33
C GLU A 588 -36.68 14.92 26.90
N CYS A 589 -36.72 13.87 26.07
CA CYS A 589 -37.99 13.32 25.55
C CYS A 589 -38.32 11.87 26.01
N ALA A 590 -37.67 11.38 27.08
CA ALA A 590 -37.73 9.96 27.48
C ALA A 590 -37.86 9.70 29.00
N THR A 591 -38.59 10.53 29.74
CA THR A 591 -38.82 10.37 31.20
C THR A 591 -40.29 10.51 31.63
N GLN A 592 -41.23 10.03 30.81
CA GLN A 592 -42.66 9.90 31.19
C GLN A 592 -43.29 8.56 30.74
N ASP A 593 -42.78 7.43 31.25
CA ASP A 593 -43.59 6.21 31.43
C ASP A 593 -42.90 5.14 32.34
N ALA A 594 -42.63 5.49 33.61
CA ALA A 594 -42.21 4.51 34.63
C ALA A 594 -42.50 4.99 36.07
N GLY A 595 -43.24 4.16 36.83
CA GLY A 595 -43.46 4.33 38.28
C GLY A 595 -44.61 5.29 38.67
N GLU A 596 -45.32 5.07 39.79
CA GLU A 596 -45.42 3.87 40.64
C GLU A 596 -46.71 3.93 41.49
N SER A 597 -47.21 2.80 42.00
CA SER A 597 -48.56 2.73 42.59
C SER A 597 -48.58 2.64 44.13
N GLY A 598 -49.03 3.70 44.80
CA GLY A 598 -49.39 3.72 46.23
C GLY A 598 -48.29 4.27 47.17
N THR A 599 -48.59 4.81 48.35
CA THR A 599 -49.89 4.98 49.04
C THR A 599 -49.91 6.19 50.00
N ALA A 600 -51.00 6.96 49.94
CA ALA A 600 -51.67 7.75 50.99
C ALA A 600 -50.88 8.44 52.14
N THR A 601 -51.03 9.76 52.22
CA THR A 601 -51.18 10.51 53.49
C THR A 601 -52.11 11.74 53.29
N GLU A 602 -52.73 12.25 54.36
CA GLU A 602 -53.76 13.31 54.32
C GLU A 602 -53.21 14.76 54.44
N PRO A 603 -53.99 15.80 54.06
CA PRO A 603 -53.48 17.15 53.78
C PRO A 603 -53.58 18.16 54.94
N LYS A 604 -52.86 19.29 54.84
CA LYS A 604 -53.12 20.51 55.63
C LYS A 604 -52.81 21.84 54.90
N GLU A 605 -53.85 22.66 54.83
CA GLU A 605 -53.93 24.12 55.13
C GLU A 605 -52.80 25.08 54.68
N GLU A 606 -53.16 25.92 53.70
CA GLU A 606 -52.97 27.38 53.60
C GLU A 606 -51.64 28.05 54.00
N THR A 607 -51.03 28.76 53.04
CA THR A 607 -50.98 30.24 53.10
C THR A 607 -50.64 30.90 51.74
N SER A 608 -51.29 32.03 51.47
CA SER A 608 -50.95 33.09 50.49
C SER A 608 -50.97 34.43 51.27
N PRO A 609 -50.63 35.63 50.74
CA PRO A 609 -50.53 36.10 49.34
C PRO A 609 -49.11 36.70 49.05
N GLU A 610 -48.81 37.63 48.12
CA GLU A 610 -49.60 38.56 47.29
C GLU A 610 -48.84 39.04 46.02
N SER A 611 -49.46 39.94 45.27
CA SER A 611 -49.11 40.64 44.00
C SER A 611 -47.71 41.32 43.96
N GLU A 612 -47.16 41.83 42.83
CA GLU A 612 -47.73 42.73 41.81
C GLU A 612 -47.11 42.63 40.39
N GLU A 613 -47.81 43.21 39.40
CA GLU A 613 -47.37 43.40 38.01
C GLU A 613 -46.78 44.81 37.77
N VAL A 614 -45.69 44.90 36.98
CA VAL A 614 -45.27 46.11 36.23
C VAL A 614 -44.58 45.62 34.94
N SER A 615 -45.28 45.38 33.84
CA SER A 615 -45.78 46.36 32.83
C SER A 615 -44.69 47.13 32.05
N GLU A 616 -44.62 46.88 30.74
CA GLU A 616 -44.39 47.83 29.62
C GLU A 616 -43.15 48.77 29.58
N ALA A 617 -42.54 49.13 28.44
CA ALA A 617 -42.60 48.61 27.06
C ALA A 617 -41.54 49.30 26.13
N SER A 618 -41.36 48.76 24.92
CA SER A 618 -41.19 49.47 23.62
C SER A 618 -39.85 50.10 23.18
N ALA A 619 -39.76 50.27 21.84
CA ALA A 619 -38.70 50.86 20.98
C ALA A 619 -37.35 50.12 20.94
N GLU A 620 -36.74 49.71 19.81
CA GLU A 620 -36.70 50.20 18.40
C GLU A 620 -35.85 51.47 18.14
N GLU A 621 -34.61 51.27 17.68
CA GLU A 621 -33.87 52.03 16.64
C GLU A 621 -32.68 51.14 16.22
N GLN A 622 -32.61 50.55 15.03
CA GLN A 622 -32.30 51.07 13.68
C GLN A 622 -30.83 51.43 13.38
N GLU A 623 -30.29 50.66 12.43
CA GLU A 623 -29.30 50.98 11.39
C GLU A 623 -27.80 51.27 11.68
N ALA A 624 -26.98 50.55 10.88
CA ALA A 624 -25.78 51.01 10.18
C ALA A 624 -24.51 51.37 10.97
N LYS A 625 -23.61 50.38 11.10
CA LYS A 625 -22.42 50.37 10.24
C LYS A 625 -21.83 48.98 10.01
#